data_AF-A0A7Y1UQR1-F1
#
_entry.id   AF-A0A7Y1UQR1-F1
#
_cell.length_a   1.000
_cell.length_b   1.000
_cell.length_c   1.000
_cell.angle_alpha   90.00
_cell.angle_beta   90.00
_cell.angle_gamma   90.00
#
_symmetry.space_group_name_H-M   'P 1'
#
loop_
_entity.id
_entity.type
_entity.pdbx_description
1 polymer ?
#
loop_
_entity_poly.entity_id
_entity_poly.type
_entity_poly.pdbx_seq_one_letter_code
_entity_poly.pdbx_strand_id
1 'polypeptide(L)'
;MPLRRLTALESEKLREEFAALQKTIKALQAILKSPAKRRKLIAKELSGIREKFADHRRTRIVPDEGTFSMEDLIADEELVVTVSQAGYVKSVIANTYRAQGRGGRGVQGAKLGEDDVVNRLLHTTAHAYLLFFTNRGKVYRIRAHEIPRKERTAKGTLAHGFMQIEPDERIEAVVDTRDYETSQFLVIATRNGQVKKTRFSEYDSRQASLIAIKLAEGDEVVAVRTTSGEADLLLFTHNGQGIRFAESDIRAMGRSTQGVRGIKLREGDFVVSAAQDGEGDEVLLLTDAGFGKRTKMDQFPKQKRGGLGVKAIKITPSRGHLIGARAVSPGSQLFATSSDGIVMRTDGDTISRQKRDASGVKVMNLEDGATLTAFTVVSPEEG
;
A
#
# COMPACT_ATOMS: atom_id res chain seq x y z
N MET A 1 49.75 -25.10 83.22
CA MET A 1 49.35 -26.27 82.42
C MET A 1 49.32 -27.50 83.32
N PRO A 2 48.34 -28.41 83.18
CA PRO A 2 48.31 -29.64 83.98
C PRO A 2 49.47 -30.58 83.60
N LEU A 3 50.15 -31.17 84.59
CA LEU A 3 51.35 -32.02 84.44
C LEU A 3 51.15 -33.21 83.47
N ARG A 4 49.92 -33.72 83.32
CA ARG A 4 49.55 -34.79 82.38
C ARG A 4 49.86 -34.47 80.91
N ARG A 5 49.96 -33.19 80.53
CA ARG A 5 50.26 -32.74 79.15
C ARG A 5 51.75 -32.73 78.79
N LEU A 6 52.64 -33.05 79.73
CA LEU A 6 54.10 -33.10 79.52
C LEU A 6 54.61 -34.48 79.08
N THR A 7 53.71 -35.40 78.72
CA THR A 7 54.09 -36.71 78.18
C THR A 7 54.46 -36.60 76.69
N ALA A 8 55.33 -37.49 76.22
CA ALA A 8 55.75 -37.52 74.82
C ALA A 8 54.56 -37.71 73.85
N LEU A 9 53.57 -38.54 74.24
CA LEU A 9 52.36 -38.81 73.46
C LEU A 9 51.48 -37.56 73.29
N GLU A 10 51.31 -36.77 74.34
CA GLU A 10 50.51 -35.52 74.27
C GLU A 10 51.25 -34.44 73.46
N SER A 11 52.59 -34.44 73.48
CA SER A 11 53.39 -33.56 72.62
C SER A 11 53.29 -33.93 71.14
N GLU A 12 53.19 -35.23 70.83
CA GLU A 12 53.00 -35.73 69.47
C GLU A 12 51.62 -35.38 68.93
N LYS A 13 50.54 -35.62 69.71
CA LYS A 13 49.18 -35.19 69.33
C LYS A 13 49.08 -33.69 69.07
N LEU A 14 49.75 -32.86 69.88
CA LEU A 14 49.78 -31.40 69.66
C LEU A 14 50.51 -31.03 68.37
N ARG A 15 51.58 -31.76 68.00
CA ARG A 15 52.27 -31.56 66.72
C ARG A 15 51.40 -31.98 65.54
N GLU A 16 50.68 -33.09 65.66
CA GLU A 16 49.72 -33.55 64.65
C GLU A 16 48.56 -32.57 64.48
N GLU A 17 47.97 -32.11 65.59
CA GLU A 17 46.89 -31.12 65.59
C GLU A 17 47.35 -29.80 64.99
N PHE A 18 48.55 -29.33 65.38
CA PHE A 18 49.16 -28.13 64.79
C PHE A 18 49.35 -28.28 63.28
N ALA A 19 49.85 -29.43 62.81
CA ALA A 19 50.02 -29.70 61.39
C ALA A 19 48.68 -29.76 60.63
N ALA A 20 47.65 -30.37 61.23
CA ALA A 20 46.30 -30.43 60.66
C ALA A 20 45.64 -29.05 60.58
N LEU A 21 45.78 -28.23 61.62
CA LEU A 21 45.29 -26.86 61.66
C LEU A 21 46.02 -25.98 60.64
N GLN A 22 47.35 -26.07 60.53
CA GLN A 22 48.13 -25.40 59.49
C GLN A 22 47.64 -25.75 58.07
N LYS A 23 47.37 -27.05 57.82
CA LYS A 23 46.82 -27.50 56.53
C LYS A 23 45.43 -26.92 56.26
N THR A 24 44.57 -26.89 57.28
CA THR A 24 43.22 -26.35 57.19
C THR A 24 43.24 -24.84 56.92
N ILE A 25 44.06 -24.09 57.66
CA ILE A 25 44.24 -22.64 57.46
C ILE A 25 44.70 -22.36 56.04
N LYS A 26 45.70 -23.09 55.54
CA LYS A 26 46.21 -22.93 54.16
C LYS A 26 45.12 -23.19 53.12
N ALA A 27 44.29 -24.22 53.32
CA ALA A 27 43.18 -24.55 52.42
C ALA A 27 42.10 -23.44 52.42
N LEU A 28 41.68 -22.98 53.59
CA LEU A 28 40.69 -21.90 53.74
C LEU A 28 41.19 -20.58 53.15
N GLN A 29 42.45 -20.21 53.41
CA GLN A 29 43.05 -19.01 52.82
C GLN A 29 43.13 -19.10 51.28
N ALA A 30 43.41 -20.29 50.73
CA ALA A 30 43.41 -20.49 49.28
C ALA A 30 42.02 -20.31 48.66
N ILE A 31 40.95 -20.67 49.38
CA ILE A 31 39.56 -20.44 48.97
C ILE A 31 39.21 -18.95 49.09
N LEU A 32 39.57 -18.29 50.19
CA LEU A 32 39.28 -16.87 50.43
C LEU A 32 40.03 -15.94 49.45
N LYS A 33 41.24 -16.28 49.02
CA LYS A 33 42.02 -15.48 48.06
C LYS A 33 41.53 -15.61 46.61
N SER A 34 40.83 -16.68 46.24
CA SER A 34 40.46 -16.97 44.85
C SER A 34 38.94 -17.02 44.65
N PRO A 35 38.35 -16.04 43.96
CA PRO A 35 36.93 -16.06 43.59
C PRO A 35 36.53 -17.31 42.78
N ALA A 36 37.42 -17.81 41.91
CA ALA A 36 37.18 -19.00 41.10
C ALA A 36 37.01 -20.27 41.96
N LYS A 37 37.85 -20.44 43.00
CA LYS A 37 37.74 -21.56 43.94
C LYS A 37 36.45 -21.50 44.75
N ARG A 38 36.02 -20.30 45.17
CA ARG A 38 34.72 -20.13 45.82
C ARG A 38 33.56 -20.54 44.92
N ARG A 39 33.53 -20.08 43.66
CA ARG A 39 32.49 -20.47 42.69
C ARG A 39 32.46 -21.99 42.47
N LYS A 40 33.62 -22.64 42.39
CA LYS A 40 33.70 -24.11 42.27
C LYS A 40 33.13 -24.82 43.49
N LEU A 41 33.39 -24.32 44.70
CA LEU A 41 32.81 -24.86 45.93
C LEU A 41 31.28 -24.69 45.94
N ILE A 42 30.79 -23.49 45.63
CA ILE A 42 29.35 -23.19 45.54
C ILE A 42 28.68 -24.11 44.51
N ALA A 43 29.26 -24.29 43.32
CA ALA A 43 28.70 -25.19 42.31
C ALA A 43 28.64 -26.64 42.80
N LYS A 44 29.64 -27.10 43.56
CA LYS A 44 29.66 -28.44 44.16
C LYS A 44 28.54 -28.59 45.20
N GLU A 45 28.36 -27.60 46.07
CA GLU A 45 27.29 -27.60 47.08
C GLU A 45 25.89 -27.56 46.44
N LEU A 46 25.68 -26.69 45.45
CA LEU A 46 24.42 -26.59 44.70
C LEU A 46 24.11 -27.89 43.94
N SER A 47 25.12 -28.56 43.37
CA SER A 47 24.94 -29.85 42.72
C SER A 47 24.55 -30.94 43.71
N GLY A 48 25.16 -30.96 44.90
CA GLY A 48 24.77 -31.89 45.97
C GLY A 48 23.35 -31.65 46.50
N ILE A 49 22.87 -30.40 46.52
CA ILE A 49 21.47 -30.07 46.82
C ILE A 49 20.56 -30.60 45.72
N ARG A 50 20.91 -30.36 44.44
CA ARG A 50 20.15 -30.88 43.31
C ARG A 50 20.03 -32.41 43.35
N GLU A 51 21.11 -33.14 43.62
CA GLU A 51 21.08 -34.61 43.70
C GLU A 51 20.16 -35.13 44.81
N LYS A 52 20.10 -34.44 45.95
CA LYS A 52 19.27 -34.85 47.09
C LYS A 52 17.78 -34.53 46.92
N PHE A 53 17.47 -33.43 46.25
CA PHE A 53 16.12 -32.84 46.23
C PHE A 53 15.51 -32.71 44.83
N ALA A 54 16.15 -33.23 43.78
CA ALA A 54 15.57 -33.20 42.44
C ALA A 54 14.35 -34.12 42.34
N ASP A 55 13.26 -33.56 41.82
CA ASP A 55 12.08 -34.31 41.41
C ASP A 55 11.76 -34.07 39.93
N HIS A 56 10.95 -34.95 39.34
CA HIS A 56 10.48 -34.78 37.97
C HIS A 56 9.44 -33.67 37.91
N ARG A 57 9.52 -32.84 36.86
CA ARG A 57 8.53 -31.79 36.64
C ARG A 57 7.13 -32.41 36.43
N ARG A 58 6.20 -32.03 37.31
CA ARG A 58 4.81 -32.51 37.27
C ARG A 58 3.96 -31.82 36.21
N THR A 59 4.29 -30.56 35.90
CA THR A 59 3.56 -29.76 34.91
C THR A 59 4.07 -30.02 33.49
N ARG A 60 3.20 -29.85 32.49
CA ARG A 60 3.56 -29.85 31.06
C ARG A 60 3.60 -28.41 30.56
N ILE A 61 4.54 -28.09 29.67
CA ILE A 61 4.55 -26.83 28.93
C ILE A 61 4.02 -27.25 27.58
N VAL A 62 2.82 -26.77 27.26
CA VAL A 62 2.24 -26.90 25.94
C VAL A 62 2.55 -25.59 25.22
N PRO A 63 2.97 -25.61 23.94
CA PRO A 63 3.08 -24.40 23.14
C PRO A 63 1.74 -23.68 23.15
N ASP A 64 1.77 -22.38 23.41
CA ASP A 64 0.58 -21.55 23.29
C ASP A 64 0.23 -21.44 21.80
N GLU A 65 -0.96 -21.91 21.40
CA GLU A 65 -1.48 -21.75 20.02
C GLU A 65 -1.90 -20.30 19.73
N GLY A 66 -1.85 -19.42 20.74
CA GLY A 66 -2.21 -18.01 20.64
C GLY A 66 -3.70 -17.78 20.93
N THR A 67 -4.07 -16.51 21.07
CA THR A 67 -5.47 -16.10 21.15
C THR A 67 -6.09 -16.12 19.76
N PHE A 68 -7.13 -16.95 19.55
CA PHE A 68 -8.00 -16.86 18.38
C PHE A 68 -8.52 -15.42 18.25
N SER A 69 -8.26 -14.80 17.10
CA SER A 69 -8.88 -13.53 16.74
C SER A 69 -10.24 -13.81 16.12
N MET A 70 -11.19 -12.87 16.21
CA MET A 70 -12.44 -12.99 15.45
C MET A 70 -12.20 -13.10 13.93
N GLU A 71 -11.04 -12.63 13.47
CA GLU A 71 -10.60 -12.68 12.08
C GLU A 71 -10.33 -14.11 11.61
N ASP A 72 -9.86 -15.00 12.50
CA ASP A 72 -9.63 -16.43 12.21
C ASP A 72 -10.94 -17.22 12.02
N LEU A 73 -12.08 -16.64 12.44
CA LEU A 73 -13.42 -17.21 12.20
C LEU A 73 -13.99 -16.83 10.83
N ILE A 74 -13.39 -15.86 10.14
CA ILE A 74 -13.83 -15.38 8.84
C ILE A 74 -13.10 -16.18 7.77
N ALA A 75 -13.82 -16.87 6.89
CA ALA A 75 -13.23 -17.54 5.75
C ALA A 75 -12.55 -16.52 4.81
N ASP A 76 -11.33 -16.82 4.34
CA ASP A 76 -10.62 -15.98 3.37
C ASP A 76 -11.23 -16.16 1.96
N GLU A 77 -12.43 -15.62 1.76
CA GLU A 77 -13.16 -15.68 0.50
C GLU A 77 -12.60 -14.67 -0.52
N GLU A 78 -12.67 -15.01 -1.80
CA GLU A 78 -12.39 -14.08 -2.90
C GLU A 78 -13.52 -13.07 -3.09
N LEU A 79 -13.15 -11.80 -3.09
CA LEU A 79 -14.05 -10.66 -3.16
C LEU A 79 -13.68 -9.75 -4.33
N VAL A 80 -14.71 -9.21 -4.97
CA VAL A 80 -14.61 -8.07 -5.87
C VAL A 80 -15.11 -6.83 -5.13
N VAL A 81 -14.22 -5.87 -4.97
CA VAL A 81 -14.51 -4.57 -4.37
C VAL A 81 -14.68 -3.55 -5.47
N THR A 82 -15.80 -2.83 -5.45
CA THR A 82 -16.07 -1.77 -6.42
C THR A 82 -16.19 -0.44 -5.72
N VAL A 83 -15.54 0.59 -6.29
CA VAL A 83 -15.69 1.99 -5.87
C VAL A 83 -16.28 2.76 -7.04
N SER A 84 -17.40 3.41 -6.78
CA SER A 84 -18.08 4.25 -7.74
C SER A 84 -17.50 5.66 -7.81
N GLN A 85 -17.88 6.43 -8.83
CA GLN A 85 -17.44 7.82 -8.95
C GLN A 85 -18.01 8.69 -7.82
N ALA A 86 -19.25 8.43 -7.38
CA ALA A 86 -19.86 9.14 -6.26
C ALA A 86 -19.33 8.69 -4.88
N GLY A 87 -18.38 7.76 -4.82
CA GLY A 87 -17.75 7.30 -3.57
C GLY A 87 -18.52 6.20 -2.84
N TYR A 88 -19.44 5.53 -3.52
CA TYR A 88 -20.06 4.30 -2.99
C TYR A 88 -19.08 3.14 -3.13
N VAL A 89 -18.93 2.39 -2.05
CA VAL A 89 -18.07 1.22 -1.95
C VAL A 89 -18.92 0.01 -1.58
N LYS A 90 -18.64 -1.13 -2.21
CA LYS A 90 -19.22 -2.43 -1.85
C LYS A 90 -18.25 -3.56 -2.12
N SER A 91 -18.42 -4.64 -1.38
CA SER A 91 -17.79 -5.93 -1.64
C SER A 91 -18.85 -6.93 -2.15
N VAL A 92 -18.44 -7.78 -3.07
CA VAL A 92 -19.27 -8.83 -3.67
C VAL A 92 -18.40 -10.09 -3.79
N ILE A 93 -18.95 -11.28 -3.54
CA ILE A 93 -18.19 -12.52 -3.78
C ILE A 93 -17.79 -12.64 -5.25
N ALA A 94 -16.53 -12.97 -5.52
CA ALA A 94 -15.99 -13.12 -6.88
C ALA A 94 -16.75 -14.15 -7.73
N ASN A 95 -17.14 -15.29 -7.14
CA ASN A 95 -17.95 -16.31 -7.82
C ASN A 95 -19.29 -15.79 -8.39
N THR A 96 -19.83 -14.69 -7.86
CA THR A 96 -21.04 -14.03 -8.38
C THR A 96 -20.81 -13.39 -9.76
N TYR A 97 -19.56 -13.15 -10.16
CA TYR A 97 -19.20 -12.57 -11.44
C TYR A 97 -18.90 -13.60 -12.54
N ARG A 98 -18.87 -14.91 -12.24
CA ARG A 98 -18.53 -15.93 -13.24
C ARG A 98 -19.34 -15.81 -14.53
N ALA A 99 -18.63 -15.85 -15.66
CA ALA A 99 -19.18 -15.79 -17.01
C ALA A 99 -20.05 -17.02 -17.35
N GLN A 100 -21.14 -16.80 -18.10
CA GLN A 100 -21.70 -17.83 -18.98
C GLN A 100 -20.67 -18.15 -20.08
N GLY A 101 -20.56 -19.42 -20.48
CA GLY A 101 -19.65 -19.86 -21.55
C GLY A 101 -19.83 -19.13 -22.89
N ARG A 102 -18.85 -19.31 -23.80
CA ARG A 102 -18.81 -18.67 -25.13
C ARG A 102 -20.17 -18.74 -25.84
N GLY A 103 -20.70 -17.58 -26.23
CA GLY A 103 -21.99 -17.45 -26.93
C GLY A 103 -23.17 -16.95 -26.09
N GLY A 104 -22.98 -16.73 -24.78
CA GLY A 104 -23.99 -16.10 -23.92
C GLY A 104 -24.16 -14.60 -24.18
N ARG A 105 -25.42 -14.11 -24.24
CA ARG A 105 -25.73 -12.68 -24.07
C ARG A 105 -25.18 -12.28 -22.70
N GLY A 106 -24.15 -11.44 -22.68
CA GLY A 106 -23.41 -11.07 -21.47
C GLY A 106 -24.30 -10.83 -20.26
N VAL A 107 -23.84 -11.30 -19.08
CA VAL A 107 -24.55 -11.18 -17.82
C VAL A 107 -24.90 -9.72 -17.60
N GLN A 108 -26.21 -9.44 -17.50
CA GLN A 108 -26.72 -8.10 -17.29
C GLN A 108 -26.07 -7.55 -16.03
N GLY A 109 -25.22 -6.52 -16.18
CA GLY A 109 -24.73 -5.74 -15.06
C GLY A 109 -25.93 -5.17 -14.30
N ALA A 110 -25.68 -4.61 -13.11
CA ALA A 110 -26.67 -3.84 -12.37
C ALA A 110 -27.59 -3.08 -13.33
N LYS A 111 -28.93 -3.18 -13.17
CA LYS A 111 -29.83 -2.20 -13.78
C LYS A 111 -29.36 -0.86 -13.23
N LEU A 112 -28.50 -0.19 -14.00
CA LEU A 112 -27.99 1.15 -13.77
C LEU A 112 -29.21 2.05 -13.98
N GLY A 113 -30.10 2.06 -12.99
CA GLY A 113 -31.04 3.16 -12.81
C GLY A 113 -30.17 4.34 -12.40
N GLU A 114 -30.04 5.30 -13.31
CA GLU A 114 -29.56 6.67 -13.12
C GLU A 114 -28.42 6.82 -12.08
N ASP A 115 -27.22 7.03 -12.64
CA ASP A 115 -26.15 7.89 -12.11
C ASP A 115 -25.10 7.32 -11.14
N ASP A 116 -24.64 6.06 -11.30
CA ASP A 116 -23.36 5.74 -10.65
C ASP A 116 -22.48 4.75 -11.43
N VAL A 117 -21.42 5.28 -12.04
CA VAL A 117 -20.44 4.53 -12.81
C VAL A 117 -19.40 3.94 -11.85
N VAL A 118 -19.17 2.63 -11.96
CA VAL A 118 -18.06 1.98 -11.26
C VAL A 118 -16.75 2.53 -11.81
N ASN A 119 -16.03 3.28 -10.98
CA ASN A 119 -14.76 3.90 -11.35
C ASN A 119 -13.59 2.92 -11.16
N ARG A 120 -13.66 2.07 -10.13
CA ARG A 120 -12.59 1.12 -9.76
C ARG A 120 -13.20 -0.23 -9.41
N LEU A 121 -12.54 -1.28 -9.87
CA LEU A 121 -12.85 -2.67 -9.54
C LEU A 121 -11.54 -3.33 -9.11
N LEU A 122 -11.55 -3.99 -7.96
CA LEU A 122 -10.40 -4.72 -7.42
C LEU A 122 -10.82 -6.14 -7.09
N HIS A 123 -10.04 -7.12 -7.55
CA HIS A 123 -10.16 -8.50 -7.12
C HIS A 123 -9.18 -8.75 -5.97
N THR A 124 -9.68 -9.20 -4.83
CA THR A 124 -8.89 -9.33 -3.60
C THR A 124 -9.49 -10.43 -2.71
N THR A 125 -9.00 -10.61 -1.49
CA THR A 125 -9.63 -11.54 -0.52
C THR A 125 -10.06 -10.87 0.77
N ALA A 126 -10.96 -11.51 1.49
CA ALA A 126 -11.55 -11.03 2.74
C ALA A 126 -10.49 -10.60 3.79
N HIS A 127 -9.35 -11.28 3.82
CA HIS A 127 -8.26 -10.95 4.76
C HIS A 127 -7.31 -9.87 4.24
N ALA A 128 -7.35 -9.50 2.96
CA ALA A 128 -6.51 -8.45 2.43
C ALA A 128 -6.85 -7.07 3.04
N TYR A 129 -5.84 -6.23 3.13
CA TYR A 129 -6.02 -4.81 3.42
C TYR A 129 -6.28 -4.03 2.14
N LEU A 130 -7.18 -3.05 2.24
CA LEU A 130 -7.47 -2.05 1.23
C LEU A 130 -6.96 -0.70 1.74
N LEU A 131 -6.08 -0.08 0.95
CA LEU A 131 -5.51 1.24 1.21
C LEU A 131 -6.24 2.26 0.34
N PHE A 132 -7.13 3.04 0.94
CA PHE A 132 -7.87 4.12 0.31
C PHE A 132 -7.09 5.43 0.43
N PHE A 133 -6.50 5.88 -0.69
CA PHE A 133 -5.78 7.14 -0.77
C PHE A 133 -6.73 8.27 -1.15
N THR A 134 -6.57 9.43 -0.52
CA THR A 134 -7.47 10.57 -0.70
C THR A 134 -6.79 11.77 -1.35
N ASN A 135 -7.58 12.69 -1.92
CA ASN A 135 -7.09 13.97 -2.46
C ASN A 135 -6.34 14.79 -1.42
N ARG A 136 -6.69 14.67 -0.12
CA ARG A 136 -6.02 15.36 0.99
C ARG A 136 -4.72 14.71 1.43
N GLY A 137 -4.25 13.67 0.74
CA GLY A 137 -2.97 13.04 1.01
C GLY A 137 -2.97 12.17 2.27
N LYS A 138 -4.14 11.70 2.70
CA LYS A 138 -4.27 10.64 3.72
C LYS A 138 -4.44 9.28 3.05
N VAL A 139 -4.21 8.25 3.84
CA VAL A 139 -4.56 6.87 3.48
C VAL A 139 -5.30 6.23 4.64
N TYR A 140 -6.41 5.57 4.30
CA TYR A 140 -7.22 4.80 5.22
C TYR A 140 -7.05 3.33 4.91
N ARG A 141 -6.75 2.55 5.94
CA ARG A 141 -6.54 1.11 5.84
C ARG A 141 -7.72 0.39 6.46
N ILE A 142 -8.36 -0.46 5.65
CA ILE A 142 -9.51 -1.27 6.05
C ILE A 142 -9.31 -2.69 5.56
N ARG A 143 -9.74 -3.69 6.33
CA ARG A 143 -9.79 -5.07 5.83
C ARG A 143 -10.93 -5.24 4.84
N ALA A 144 -10.74 -6.02 3.78
CA ALA A 144 -11.76 -6.17 2.75
C ALA A 144 -13.09 -6.72 3.28
N HIS A 145 -13.08 -7.56 4.33
CA HIS A 145 -14.30 -8.08 4.97
C HIS A 145 -15.11 -7.04 5.75
N GLU A 146 -14.49 -5.93 6.18
CA GLU A 146 -15.19 -4.82 6.85
C GLU A 146 -16.00 -3.98 5.84
N ILE A 147 -15.68 -4.08 4.55
CA ILE A 147 -16.44 -3.41 3.48
C ILE A 147 -17.84 -4.04 3.40
N PRO A 148 -18.92 -3.23 3.40
CA PRO A 148 -20.29 -3.74 3.34
C PRO A 148 -20.52 -4.66 2.15
N ARG A 149 -20.85 -5.92 2.47
CA ARG A 149 -21.21 -6.93 1.47
C ARG A 149 -22.60 -6.65 0.93
N LYS A 150 -22.70 -6.56 -0.39
CA LYS A 150 -23.95 -6.23 -1.10
C LYS A 150 -24.11 -7.10 -2.34
N GLU A 151 -25.31 -7.11 -2.91
CA GLU A 151 -25.53 -7.69 -4.23
C GLU A 151 -24.81 -6.90 -5.31
N ARG A 152 -24.45 -7.58 -6.41
CA ARG A 152 -23.81 -6.95 -7.58
C ARG A 152 -24.60 -5.76 -8.10
N THR A 153 -25.93 -5.81 -8.03
CA THR A 153 -26.86 -4.79 -8.53
C THR A 153 -27.04 -3.59 -7.59
N ALA A 154 -26.67 -3.69 -6.31
CA ALA A 154 -26.87 -2.63 -5.33
C ALA A 154 -25.83 -1.50 -5.47
N LYS A 155 -26.18 -0.25 -5.11
CA LYS A 155 -25.26 0.90 -5.20
C LYS A 155 -24.04 0.77 -4.27
N GLY A 156 -24.23 0.21 -3.07
CA GLY A 156 -23.19 0.10 -2.04
C GLY A 156 -23.44 1.04 -0.88
N THR A 157 -22.41 1.33 -0.10
CA THR A 157 -22.45 2.27 1.03
C THR A 157 -21.42 3.37 0.79
N LEU A 158 -21.76 4.63 1.09
CA LEU A 158 -20.80 5.72 1.00
C LEU A 158 -19.59 5.45 1.88
N ALA A 159 -18.41 5.79 1.37
CA ALA A 159 -17.13 5.67 2.07
C ALA A 159 -17.15 6.28 3.49
N HIS A 160 -17.80 7.43 3.68
CA HIS A 160 -17.99 8.09 4.98
C HIS A 160 -18.69 7.21 6.03
N GLY A 161 -19.46 6.20 5.60
CA GLY A 161 -20.20 5.32 6.50
C GLY A 161 -19.32 4.33 7.28
N PHE A 162 -18.11 4.06 6.80
CA PHE A 162 -17.16 3.13 7.43
C PHE A 162 -15.72 3.65 7.48
N MET A 163 -15.43 4.80 6.87
CA MET A 163 -14.17 5.54 7.01
C MET A 163 -14.42 6.93 7.59
N GLN A 164 -13.55 7.37 8.51
CA GLN A 164 -13.54 8.74 9.04
C GLN A 164 -12.86 9.70 8.05
N ILE A 165 -13.47 9.88 6.87
CA ILE A 165 -13.05 10.86 5.86
C ILE A 165 -13.76 12.19 6.09
N GLU A 166 -13.05 13.29 5.80
CA GLU A 166 -13.63 14.64 5.90
C GLU A 166 -14.69 14.86 4.78
N PRO A 167 -15.62 15.83 4.93
CA PRO A 167 -16.68 16.07 3.94
C PRO A 167 -16.18 16.32 2.51
N ASP A 168 -15.08 17.06 2.35
CA ASP A 168 -14.45 17.40 1.07
C ASP A 168 -13.21 16.54 0.73
N GLU A 169 -13.11 15.38 1.39
CA GLU A 169 -12.10 14.35 1.12
C GLU A 169 -12.68 13.27 0.18
N ARG A 170 -12.04 13.08 -0.98
CA ARG A 170 -12.45 12.13 -2.03
C ARG A 170 -11.39 11.05 -2.24
N ILE A 171 -11.83 9.86 -2.63
CA ILE A 171 -10.94 8.71 -2.88
C ILE A 171 -10.29 8.83 -4.27
N GLU A 172 -8.97 8.92 -4.29
CA GLU A 172 -8.14 9.08 -5.49
C GLU A 172 -7.51 7.77 -5.96
N ALA A 173 -7.33 6.80 -5.07
CA ALA A 173 -6.89 5.46 -5.42
C ALA A 173 -7.27 4.45 -4.34
N VAL A 174 -7.42 3.21 -4.76
CA VAL A 174 -7.51 2.06 -3.86
C VAL A 174 -6.44 1.09 -4.28
N VAL A 175 -5.66 0.61 -3.32
CA VAL A 175 -4.62 -0.40 -3.52
C VAL A 175 -4.88 -1.51 -2.53
N ASP A 176 -5.00 -2.74 -3.01
CA ASP A 176 -5.10 -3.90 -2.14
C ASP A 176 -3.71 -4.48 -1.84
N THR A 177 -3.59 -5.11 -0.68
CA THR A 177 -2.37 -5.74 -0.22
C THR A 177 -2.70 -6.84 0.77
N ARG A 178 -2.18 -8.04 0.52
CA ARG A 178 -2.17 -9.13 1.51
C ARG A 178 -0.94 -9.05 2.40
N ASP A 179 0.18 -8.71 1.79
CA ASP A 179 1.45 -8.43 2.44
C ASP A 179 2.05 -7.13 1.91
N TYR A 180 2.80 -6.45 2.76
CA TYR A 180 3.45 -5.19 2.41
C TYR A 180 4.80 -5.39 1.68
N GLU A 181 5.07 -6.61 1.20
CA GLU A 181 6.33 -7.01 0.60
C GLU A 181 6.22 -7.21 -0.92
N THR A 182 5.03 -7.59 -1.42
CA THR A 182 4.78 -7.84 -2.85
C THR A 182 5.01 -6.61 -3.71
N SER A 183 4.55 -5.44 -3.25
CA SER A 183 4.84 -4.15 -3.90
C SER A 183 6.02 -3.49 -3.20
N GLN A 184 7.02 -3.01 -3.95
CA GLN A 184 8.18 -2.37 -3.33
C GLN A 184 7.91 -0.92 -2.93
N PHE A 185 7.26 -0.16 -3.83
CA PHE A 185 7.05 1.27 -3.65
C PHE A 185 5.64 1.72 -4.04
N LEU A 186 5.24 2.84 -3.45
CA LEU A 186 4.12 3.66 -3.86
C LEU A 186 4.63 5.00 -4.35
N VAL A 187 4.19 5.39 -5.54
CA VAL A 187 4.41 6.71 -6.11
C VAL A 187 3.11 7.48 -6.06
N ILE A 188 3.15 8.64 -5.42
CA ILE A 188 2.05 9.61 -5.35
C ILE A 188 2.42 10.79 -6.24
N ALA A 189 1.46 11.26 -7.05
CA ALA A 189 1.56 12.50 -7.82
C ALA A 189 0.51 13.51 -7.33
N THR A 190 0.90 14.78 -7.25
CA THR A 190 0.04 15.88 -6.81
C THR A 190 -0.31 16.83 -7.94
N ARG A 191 -1.39 17.60 -7.74
CA ARG A 191 -1.94 18.60 -8.65
C ARG A 191 -0.88 19.67 -9.00
N ASN A 192 -0.07 20.08 -8.02
CA ASN A 192 1.00 21.06 -8.22
C ASN A 192 2.29 20.47 -8.81
N GLY A 193 2.24 19.22 -9.30
CA GLY A 193 3.35 18.60 -10.02
C GLY A 193 4.43 18.02 -9.13
N GLN A 194 4.15 17.79 -7.84
CA GLN A 194 5.04 17.04 -6.96
C GLN A 194 4.83 15.54 -7.13
N VAL A 195 5.90 14.78 -6.95
CA VAL A 195 5.87 13.31 -6.92
C VAL A 195 6.63 12.81 -5.70
N LYS A 196 6.14 11.73 -5.10
CA LYS A 196 6.76 11.13 -3.93
C LYS A 196 6.77 9.63 -4.03
N LYS A 197 7.96 9.05 -3.92
CA LYS A 197 8.17 7.61 -3.78
C LYS A 197 8.30 7.24 -2.31
N THR A 198 7.51 6.29 -1.84
CA THR A 198 7.50 5.79 -0.47
C THR A 198 7.61 4.27 -0.51
N ARG A 199 8.36 3.65 0.40
CA ARG A 199 8.35 2.19 0.52
C ARG A 199 6.96 1.70 0.91
N PHE A 200 6.49 0.62 0.30
CA PHE A 200 5.16 0.10 0.58
C PHE A 200 5.00 -0.34 2.05
N SER A 201 6.06 -0.89 2.64
CA SER A 201 6.15 -1.27 4.06
C SER A 201 5.89 -0.13 5.05
N GLU A 202 6.04 1.14 4.65
CA GLU A 202 5.72 2.29 5.51
C GLU A 202 4.21 2.41 5.81
N TYR A 203 3.36 1.74 5.03
CA TYR A 203 1.92 1.73 5.20
C TYR A 203 1.43 0.62 6.12
N ASP A 204 2.31 -0.30 6.51
CA ASP A 204 2.06 -1.26 7.58
C ASP A 204 2.06 -0.53 8.93
N SER A 205 0.90 -0.50 9.57
CA SER A 205 0.70 0.20 10.83
C SER A 205 -0.48 -0.42 11.55
N ARG A 206 -0.63 -0.12 12.84
CA ARG A 206 -1.86 -0.45 13.59
C ARG A 206 -2.92 0.65 13.46
N GLN A 207 -2.53 1.87 13.09
CA GLN A 207 -3.44 2.99 12.93
C GLN A 207 -4.26 2.85 11.65
N ALA A 208 -5.58 3.05 11.75
CA ALA A 208 -6.50 2.96 10.61
C ALA A 208 -6.28 4.07 9.58
N SER A 209 -5.90 5.28 10.01
CA SER A 209 -5.60 6.41 9.13
C SER A 209 -4.15 6.84 9.27
N LEU A 210 -3.52 7.16 8.14
CA LEU A 210 -2.12 7.55 8.06
C LEU A 210 -1.95 8.74 7.10
N ILE A 211 -0.89 9.52 7.31
CA ILE A 211 -0.48 10.53 6.32
C ILE A 211 0.20 9.79 5.17
N ALA A 212 -0.26 10.01 3.94
CA ALA A 212 0.36 9.45 2.75
C ALA A 212 1.36 10.44 2.13
N ILE A 213 1.11 11.75 2.18
CA ILE A 213 2.00 12.82 1.71
C ILE A 213 1.67 14.13 2.44
N LYS A 214 2.68 14.96 2.73
CA LYS A 214 2.42 16.32 3.22
C LYS A 214 2.13 17.23 2.02
N LEU A 215 0.92 17.76 1.92
CA LEU A 215 0.52 18.67 0.85
C LEU A 215 0.85 20.12 1.21
N ALA A 216 1.12 20.92 0.18
CA ALA A 216 1.11 22.37 0.29
C ALA A 216 -0.33 22.90 0.27
N GLU A 217 -0.53 24.14 0.66
CA GLU A 217 -1.84 24.79 0.59
C GLU A 217 -2.37 24.79 -0.85
N GLY A 218 -3.63 24.35 -1.03
CA GLY A 218 -4.26 24.22 -2.35
C GLY A 218 -3.75 23.07 -3.22
N ASP A 219 -2.81 22.25 -2.76
CA ASP A 219 -2.38 21.04 -3.46
C ASP A 219 -3.28 19.85 -3.12
N GLU A 220 -3.36 18.89 -4.04
CA GLU A 220 -4.15 17.67 -3.88
C GLU A 220 -3.44 16.48 -4.53
N VAL A 221 -3.65 15.28 -3.99
CA VAL A 221 -3.25 14.05 -4.69
C VAL A 221 -4.15 13.86 -5.91
N VAL A 222 -3.55 13.51 -7.04
CA VAL A 222 -4.27 13.24 -8.30
C VAL A 222 -4.06 11.83 -8.83
N ALA A 223 -3.01 11.15 -8.36
CA ALA A 223 -2.75 9.76 -8.71
C ALA A 223 -1.86 9.07 -7.67
N VAL A 224 -2.10 7.78 -7.48
CA VAL A 224 -1.25 6.87 -6.70
C VAL A 224 -1.02 5.61 -7.51
N ARG A 225 0.22 5.12 -7.55
CA ARG A 225 0.65 3.94 -8.31
C ARG A 225 1.57 3.06 -7.48
N THR A 226 1.32 1.75 -7.52
CA THR A 226 2.25 0.73 -7.03
C THR A 226 3.29 0.45 -8.10
N THR A 227 4.54 0.26 -7.68
CA THR A 227 5.65 0.05 -8.60
C THR A 227 6.78 -0.74 -7.94
N SER A 228 7.58 -1.41 -8.77
CA SER A 228 8.79 -2.15 -8.41
C SER A 228 10.01 -1.25 -8.22
N GLY A 229 9.96 0.04 -8.60
CA GLY A 229 11.09 0.95 -8.52
C GLY A 229 11.79 1.25 -9.85
N GLU A 230 11.42 0.53 -10.91
CA GLU A 230 12.06 0.58 -12.24
C GLU A 230 11.16 1.16 -13.34
N ALA A 231 9.90 1.48 -13.01
CA ALA A 231 8.95 1.98 -14.00
C ALA A 231 9.31 3.38 -14.51
N ASP A 232 8.86 3.72 -15.71
CA ASP A 232 8.77 5.11 -16.11
C ASP A 232 7.43 5.70 -15.69
N LEU A 233 7.50 6.91 -15.13
CA LEU A 233 6.33 7.67 -14.74
C LEU A 233 6.01 8.71 -15.80
N LEU A 234 4.73 8.77 -16.17
CA LEU A 234 4.18 9.79 -17.05
C LEU A 234 3.25 10.69 -16.25
N LEU A 235 3.46 12.00 -16.31
CA LEU A 235 2.54 12.99 -15.75
C LEU A 235 1.95 13.83 -16.87
N PHE A 236 0.65 14.11 -16.80
CA PHE A 236 -0.08 14.90 -17.79
C PHE A 236 -0.75 16.11 -17.15
N THR A 237 -0.70 17.24 -17.83
CA THR A 237 -1.22 18.52 -17.33
C THR A 237 -2.48 18.96 -18.06
N HIS A 238 -3.26 19.78 -17.39
CA HIS A 238 -4.49 20.39 -17.89
C HIS A 238 -4.29 21.09 -19.25
N ASN A 239 -3.17 21.81 -19.41
CA ASN A 239 -2.82 22.50 -20.65
C ASN A 239 -2.14 21.59 -21.69
N GLY A 240 -2.28 20.26 -21.54
CA GLY A 240 -1.89 19.27 -22.54
C GLY A 240 -0.38 19.03 -22.63
N GLN A 241 0.39 19.29 -21.57
CA GLN A 241 1.78 18.84 -21.49
C GLN A 241 1.86 17.43 -20.90
N GLY A 242 2.92 16.71 -21.25
CA GLY A 242 3.25 15.40 -20.71
C GLY A 242 4.74 15.27 -20.48
N ILE A 243 5.16 14.74 -19.34
CA ILE A 243 6.56 14.40 -19.08
C ILE A 243 6.66 12.90 -18.79
N ARG A 244 7.71 12.25 -19.32
CA ARG A 244 8.08 10.86 -19.01
C ARG A 244 9.46 10.86 -18.40
N PHE A 245 9.63 10.27 -17.23
CA PHE A 245 10.94 10.15 -16.57
C PHE A 245 11.02 8.85 -15.78
N ALA A 246 12.23 8.36 -15.52
CA ALA A 246 12.44 7.12 -14.79
C ALA A 246 12.14 7.31 -13.30
N GLU A 247 11.44 6.37 -12.68
CA GLU A 247 11.16 6.40 -11.24
C GLU A 247 12.43 6.40 -10.37
N SER A 248 13.54 5.87 -10.89
CA SER A 248 14.85 5.91 -10.25
C SER A 248 15.36 7.34 -9.97
N ASP A 249 14.86 8.36 -10.70
CA ASP A 249 15.13 9.79 -10.43
C ASP A 249 14.43 10.32 -9.16
N ILE A 250 13.55 9.52 -8.56
CA ILE A 250 12.89 9.81 -7.28
C ILE A 250 13.55 8.92 -6.22
N ARG A 251 14.10 9.52 -5.17
CA ARG A 251 14.54 8.75 -3.99
C ARG A 251 13.32 8.33 -3.15
N ALA A 252 13.39 7.16 -2.53
CA ALA A 252 12.40 6.77 -1.53
C ALA A 252 12.48 7.71 -0.31
N MET A 253 11.32 8.16 0.16
CA MET A 253 11.18 9.09 1.29
C MET A 253 10.11 8.57 2.26
N GLY A 254 10.15 9.06 3.50
CA GLY A 254 9.12 8.76 4.48
C GLY A 254 7.76 9.37 4.12
N ARG A 255 6.70 8.85 4.74
CA ARG A 255 5.31 9.25 4.52
C ARG A 255 5.06 10.75 4.68
N SER A 256 5.47 11.32 5.81
CA SER A 256 5.21 12.72 6.20
C SER A 256 6.11 13.77 5.52
N THR A 257 6.49 13.54 4.26
CA THR A 257 7.30 14.46 3.44
C THR A 257 6.51 14.96 2.24
N GLN A 258 6.97 16.06 1.61
CA GLN A 258 6.28 16.70 0.47
C GLN A 258 6.61 16.11 -0.91
N GLY A 259 7.62 15.23 -0.99
CA GLY A 259 8.12 14.73 -2.28
C GLY A 259 9.06 15.71 -2.99
N VAL A 260 9.24 15.47 -4.29
CA VAL A 260 10.12 16.23 -5.19
C VAL A 260 9.35 16.61 -6.46
N ARG A 261 9.77 17.65 -7.18
CA ARG A 261 9.06 18.14 -8.37
C ARG A 261 9.05 17.14 -9.52
N GLY A 262 7.93 16.52 -9.87
CA GLY A 262 7.79 15.64 -11.03
C GLY A 262 7.83 16.37 -12.36
N ILE A 263 7.05 17.45 -12.47
CA ILE A 263 6.94 18.30 -13.67
C ILE A 263 7.00 19.76 -13.27
N LYS A 264 7.63 20.60 -14.09
CA LYS A 264 7.53 22.05 -13.95
C LYS A 264 6.26 22.53 -14.65
N LEU A 265 5.37 23.13 -13.89
CA LEU A 265 4.12 23.70 -14.41
C LEU A 265 4.36 25.14 -14.88
N ARG A 266 3.61 25.53 -15.91
CA ARG A 266 3.45 26.94 -16.30
C ARG A 266 2.35 27.57 -15.43
N GLU A 267 2.29 28.89 -15.45
CA GLU A 267 1.24 29.63 -14.74
C GLU A 267 -0.15 29.16 -15.18
N GLY A 268 -1.03 28.90 -14.21
CA GLY A 268 -2.38 28.39 -14.43
C GLY A 268 -2.49 26.92 -14.86
N ASP A 269 -1.37 26.19 -15.00
CA ASP A 269 -1.38 24.77 -15.33
C ASP A 269 -1.29 23.89 -14.08
N PHE A 270 -1.83 22.67 -14.17
CA PHE A 270 -1.81 21.70 -13.08
C PHE A 270 -1.84 20.26 -13.62
N VAL A 271 -1.35 19.31 -12.84
CA VAL A 271 -1.39 17.89 -13.19
C VAL A 271 -2.81 17.35 -13.02
N VAL A 272 -3.29 16.63 -14.02
CA VAL A 272 -4.62 15.99 -14.04
C VAL A 272 -4.56 14.48 -13.91
N SER A 273 -3.41 13.87 -14.24
CA SER A 273 -3.26 12.42 -14.15
C SER A 273 -1.80 12.00 -14.20
N ALA A 274 -1.55 10.77 -13.74
CA ALA A 274 -0.32 10.05 -13.95
C ALA A 274 -0.59 8.65 -14.52
N ALA A 275 0.37 8.11 -15.25
CA ALA A 275 0.39 6.73 -15.75
C ALA A 275 1.80 6.15 -15.58
N GLN A 276 1.93 4.84 -15.68
CA GLN A 276 3.23 4.15 -15.75
C GLN A 276 3.30 3.19 -16.94
N ASP A 277 4.51 2.92 -17.41
CA ASP A 277 4.76 2.13 -18.63
C ASP A 277 4.41 0.63 -18.54
N GLY A 278 4.07 0.13 -17.35
CA GLY A 278 3.54 -1.23 -17.15
C GLY A 278 2.01 -1.35 -17.16
N GLU A 279 1.25 -0.24 -17.26
CA GLU A 279 -0.23 -0.29 -17.22
C GLU A 279 -0.89 -0.54 -18.58
N GLY A 280 -0.14 -0.46 -19.67
CA GLY A 280 -0.62 -0.62 -21.04
C GLY A 280 0.34 -0.01 -22.05
N ASP A 281 0.13 -0.27 -23.34
CA ASP A 281 1.03 0.20 -24.40
C ASP A 281 0.73 1.66 -24.83
N GLU A 282 -0.49 2.12 -24.56
CA GLU A 282 -1.00 3.40 -25.02
C GLU A 282 -1.61 4.20 -23.89
N VAL A 283 -1.69 5.51 -24.09
CA VAL A 283 -2.40 6.42 -23.21
C VAL A 283 -3.57 7.03 -23.98
N LEU A 284 -4.77 6.89 -23.44
CA LEU A 284 -5.96 7.61 -23.87
C LEU A 284 -5.96 8.98 -23.18
N LEU A 285 -5.96 10.03 -23.98
CA LEU A 285 -6.10 11.43 -23.54
C LEU A 285 -7.50 11.91 -23.91
N LEU A 286 -8.20 12.54 -22.97
CA LEU A 286 -9.56 13.06 -23.16
C LEU A 286 -9.67 14.49 -22.62
N THR A 287 -10.39 15.35 -23.34
CA THR A 287 -10.64 16.75 -22.98
C THR A 287 -12.04 16.98 -22.44
N ASP A 288 -12.23 18.09 -21.73
CA ASP A 288 -13.53 18.58 -21.24
C ASP A 288 -14.53 18.85 -22.38
N ALA A 289 -14.08 19.18 -23.59
CA ALA A 289 -14.93 19.36 -24.76
C ALA A 289 -15.26 18.05 -25.51
N GLY A 290 -14.96 16.88 -24.92
CA GLY A 290 -15.32 15.58 -25.49
C GLY A 290 -14.42 15.11 -26.63
N PHE A 291 -13.20 15.66 -26.76
CA PHE A 291 -12.23 15.23 -27.76
C PHE A 291 -11.14 14.36 -27.14
N GLY A 292 -10.72 13.33 -27.85
CA GLY A 292 -9.69 12.43 -27.34
C GLY A 292 -8.93 11.68 -28.40
N LYS A 293 -7.85 11.03 -27.97
CA LYS A 293 -6.99 10.20 -28.81
C LYS A 293 -6.23 9.19 -27.98
N ARG A 294 -5.86 8.08 -28.61
CA ARG A 294 -4.86 7.15 -28.08
C ARG A 294 -3.49 7.52 -28.61
N THR A 295 -2.47 7.52 -27.76
CA THR A 295 -1.09 7.79 -28.14
C THR A 295 -0.20 6.73 -27.49
N LYS A 296 0.65 6.06 -28.29
CA LYS A 296 1.63 5.11 -27.75
C LYS A 296 2.53 5.78 -26.71
N MET A 297 2.86 5.06 -25.64
CA MET A 297 3.72 5.59 -24.58
C MET A 297 5.14 5.94 -25.06
N ASP A 298 5.62 5.26 -26.11
CA ASP A 298 6.92 5.55 -26.77
C ASP A 298 7.01 6.94 -27.43
N GLN A 299 5.87 7.57 -27.75
CA GLN A 299 5.83 8.91 -28.34
C GLN A 299 6.24 10.00 -27.34
N PHE A 300 6.21 9.68 -26.04
CA PHE A 300 6.68 10.52 -24.96
C PHE A 300 8.16 10.19 -24.69
N PRO A 301 9.11 11.02 -25.16
CA PRO A 301 10.52 10.75 -24.95
C PRO A 301 10.86 10.83 -23.46
N LYS A 302 11.73 9.93 -22.98
CA LYS A 302 12.25 10.02 -21.62
C LYS A 302 13.04 11.32 -21.46
N GLN A 303 12.80 12.02 -20.35
CA GLN A 303 13.46 13.27 -19.96
C GLN A 303 13.87 13.21 -18.50
N LYS A 304 14.69 14.17 -18.05
CA LYS A 304 14.94 14.36 -16.61
C LYS A 304 13.67 14.87 -15.92
N ARG A 305 13.41 14.34 -14.73
CA ARG A 305 12.33 14.81 -13.87
C ARG A 305 12.41 16.33 -13.63
N GLY A 306 11.26 17.00 -13.52
CA GLY A 306 11.16 18.43 -13.23
C GLY A 306 11.32 19.35 -14.44
N GLY A 307 11.36 18.78 -15.66
CA GLY A 307 11.26 19.54 -16.91
C GLY A 307 9.84 20.05 -17.18
N LEU A 308 9.68 20.84 -18.25
CA LEU A 308 8.36 21.32 -18.72
C LEU A 308 7.55 20.24 -19.47
N GLY A 309 8.18 19.11 -19.81
CA GLY A 309 7.58 18.07 -20.64
C GLY A 309 7.50 18.45 -22.12
N VAL A 310 6.72 17.67 -22.86
CA VAL A 310 6.38 17.86 -24.27
C VAL A 310 4.86 17.96 -24.44
N LYS A 311 4.42 18.48 -25.58
CA LYS A 311 3.00 18.47 -25.93
C LYS A 311 2.47 17.03 -26.01
N ALA A 312 1.47 16.72 -25.20
CA ALA A 312 0.77 15.45 -25.14
C ALA A 312 -0.54 15.44 -25.94
N ILE A 313 -1.20 16.59 -26.00
CA ILE A 313 -2.35 16.88 -26.86
C ILE A 313 -2.33 18.35 -27.24
N LYS A 314 -2.73 18.67 -28.48
CA LYS A 314 -2.85 20.07 -28.92
C LYS A 314 -4.19 20.65 -28.45
N ILE A 315 -4.10 21.44 -27.38
CA ILE A 315 -5.19 22.26 -26.84
C ILE A 315 -5.48 23.44 -27.77
N THR A 316 -6.77 23.69 -28.01
CA THR A 316 -7.30 24.84 -28.76
C THR A 316 -8.64 25.23 -28.13
N PRO A 317 -9.12 26.48 -28.26
CA PRO A 317 -10.38 26.92 -27.64
C PRO A 317 -11.57 26.00 -27.95
N SER A 318 -11.69 25.50 -29.18
CA SER A 318 -12.77 24.61 -29.60
C SER A 318 -12.63 23.15 -29.16
N ARG A 319 -11.48 22.78 -28.57
CA ARG A 319 -11.17 21.40 -28.13
C ARG A 319 -11.03 21.29 -26.62
N GLY A 320 -11.06 22.44 -25.93
CA GLY A 320 -11.00 22.51 -24.48
C GLY A 320 -9.70 21.97 -23.90
N HIS A 321 -9.68 21.71 -22.59
CA HIS A 321 -8.50 21.32 -21.81
C HIS A 321 -8.49 19.84 -21.47
N LEU A 322 -7.31 19.30 -21.15
CA LEU A 322 -7.17 17.90 -20.77
C LEU A 322 -7.78 17.68 -19.38
N ILE A 323 -8.75 16.78 -19.27
CA ILE A 323 -9.34 16.39 -17.97
C ILE A 323 -8.65 15.17 -17.37
N GLY A 324 -7.97 14.39 -18.20
CA GLY A 324 -7.21 13.25 -17.72
C GLY A 324 -6.60 12.42 -18.83
N ALA A 325 -5.70 11.55 -18.41
CA ALA A 325 -5.08 10.53 -19.23
C ALA A 325 -5.06 9.20 -18.47
N ARG A 326 -5.29 8.10 -19.18
CA ARG A 326 -5.29 6.73 -18.64
C ARG A 326 -4.54 5.81 -19.58
N ALA A 327 -3.73 4.93 -19.02
CA ALA A 327 -3.18 3.82 -19.78
C ALA A 327 -4.34 2.95 -20.30
N VAL A 328 -4.21 2.46 -21.54
CA VAL A 328 -5.21 1.61 -22.18
C VAL A 328 -4.53 0.44 -22.86
N SER A 329 -5.20 -0.71 -22.79
CA SER A 329 -4.81 -1.95 -23.46
C SER A 329 -5.86 -2.28 -24.54
N PRO A 330 -5.52 -3.15 -25.51
CA PRO A 330 -6.51 -3.64 -26.47
C PRO A 330 -7.75 -4.23 -25.76
N GLY A 331 -8.94 -3.92 -26.25
CA GLY A 331 -10.21 -4.34 -25.64
C GLY A 331 -10.69 -3.51 -24.45
N SER A 332 -9.95 -2.48 -24.01
CA SER A 332 -10.39 -1.58 -22.94
C SER A 332 -11.67 -0.83 -23.31
N GLN A 333 -12.56 -0.64 -22.34
CA GLN A 333 -13.81 0.11 -22.48
C GLN A 333 -13.68 1.48 -21.81
N LEU A 334 -14.08 2.53 -22.52
CA LEU A 334 -14.18 3.90 -21.98
C LEU A 334 -15.59 4.15 -21.45
N PHE A 335 -15.66 4.67 -20.24
CA PHE A 335 -16.86 5.31 -19.70
C PHE A 335 -16.57 6.78 -19.46
N ALA A 336 -17.44 7.66 -19.95
CA ALA A 336 -17.33 9.10 -19.79
C ALA A 336 -18.65 9.69 -19.31
N THR A 337 -18.56 10.69 -18.44
CA THR A 337 -19.70 11.39 -17.85
C THR A 337 -19.58 12.88 -18.14
N SER A 338 -20.68 13.49 -18.59
CA SER A 338 -20.78 14.93 -18.79
C SER A 338 -21.48 15.65 -17.63
N SER A 339 -21.40 16.97 -17.62
CA SER A 339 -21.91 17.86 -16.57
C SER A 339 -23.44 17.90 -16.49
N ASP A 340 -24.12 17.51 -17.57
CA ASP A 340 -25.57 17.35 -17.70
C ASP A 340 -26.05 15.94 -17.31
N GLY A 341 -25.15 15.07 -16.83
CA GLY A 341 -25.48 13.73 -16.34
C GLY A 341 -25.49 12.64 -17.41
N ILE A 342 -25.17 12.95 -18.68
CA ILE A 342 -25.10 11.92 -19.73
C ILE A 342 -23.87 11.04 -19.50
N VAL A 343 -24.09 9.72 -19.45
CA VAL A 343 -23.04 8.71 -19.36
C VAL A 343 -22.91 7.99 -20.70
N MET A 344 -21.71 7.98 -21.26
CA MET A 344 -21.37 7.28 -22.50
C MET A 344 -20.45 6.10 -22.22
N ARG A 345 -20.70 4.98 -22.89
CA ARG A 345 -19.78 3.83 -22.98
C ARG A 345 -19.35 3.63 -24.43
N THR A 346 -18.05 3.57 -24.66
CA THR A 346 -17.46 3.36 -25.99
C THR A 346 -16.28 2.39 -25.90
N ASP A 347 -16.10 1.57 -26.93
CA ASP A 347 -14.91 0.73 -27.06
C ASP A 347 -13.67 1.61 -27.28
N GLY A 348 -12.67 1.50 -26.40
CA GLY A 348 -11.43 2.26 -26.47
C GLY A 348 -10.68 2.03 -27.78
N ASP A 349 -10.85 0.87 -28.42
CA ASP A 349 -10.22 0.57 -29.70
C ASP A 349 -10.78 1.37 -30.88
N THR A 350 -12.00 1.88 -30.76
CA THR A 350 -12.60 2.77 -31.78
C THR A 350 -12.03 4.18 -31.75
N ILE A 351 -11.40 4.59 -30.64
CA ILE A 351 -10.81 5.92 -30.49
C ILE A 351 -9.51 5.98 -31.29
N SER A 352 -9.39 7.01 -32.13
CA SER A 352 -8.29 7.18 -33.07
C SER A 352 -6.93 7.20 -32.38
N ARG A 353 -6.00 6.37 -32.88
CA ARG A 353 -4.59 6.38 -32.52
C ARG A 353 -3.87 7.47 -33.30
N GLN A 354 -3.27 8.43 -32.59
CA GLN A 354 -2.63 9.61 -33.18
C GLN A 354 -1.31 9.95 -32.48
N LYS A 355 -0.49 10.79 -33.11
CA LYS A 355 0.74 11.32 -32.51
C LYS A 355 0.45 12.33 -31.40
N ARG A 356 1.48 12.63 -30.60
CA ARG A 356 1.38 13.50 -29.41
C ARG A 356 0.85 14.92 -29.70
N ASP A 357 1.18 15.48 -30.85
CA ASP A 357 0.87 16.85 -31.25
C ASP A 357 -0.49 17.03 -31.92
N ALA A 358 -1.24 15.95 -32.11
CA ALA A 358 -2.61 16.00 -32.63
C ALA A 358 -3.61 16.52 -31.58
N SER A 359 -4.75 17.05 -32.05
CA SER A 359 -5.84 17.55 -31.20
C SER A 359 -6.91 16.49 -30.88
N GLY A 360 -6.75 15.27 -31.36
CA GLY A 360 -7.72 14.19 -31.17
C GLY A 360 -8.93 14.26 -32.10
N VAL A 361 -9.78 13.26 -31.96
CA VAL A 361 -11.09 13.16 -32.64
C VAL A 361 -12.20 13.37 -31.62
N LYS A 362 -13.41 13.65 -32.11
CA LYS A 362 -14.56 13.75 -31.22
C LYS A 362 -14.89 12.34 -30.69
N VAL A 363 -14.93 12.21 -29.36
CA VAL A 363 -15.19 10.96 -28.65
C VAL A 363 -16.61 10.96 -28.09
N MET A 364 -17.06 12.10 -27.56
CA MET A 364 -18.42 12.30 -27.06
C MET A 364 -19.01 13.56 -27.69
N ASN A 365 -20.27 13.49 -28.12
CA ASN A 365 -21.05 14.69 -28.46
C ASN A 365 -21.60 15.28 -27.16
N LEU A 366 -21.28 16.54 -26.91
CA LEU A 366 -21.78 17.29 -25.76
C LEU A 366 -22.79 18.32 -26.27
N GLU A 367 -23.82 18.58 -25.48
CA GLU A 367 -24.73 19.70 -25.73
C GLU A 367 -24.03 21.05 -25.52
N ASP A 368 -24.62 22.12 -26.02
CA ASP A 368 -24.04 23.47 -25.90
C ASP A 368 -23.90 23.87 -24.43
N GLY A 369 -22.67 24.17 -24.01
CA GLY A 369 -22.34 24.51 -22.63
C GLY A 369 -22.08 23.32 -21.70
N ALA A 370 -22.36 22.08 -22.14
CA ALA A 370 -22.01 20.88 -21.40
C ALA A 370 -20.51 20.56 -21.54
N THR A 371 -19.91 20.02 -20.48
CA THR A 371 -18.51 19.60 -20.45
C THR A 371 -18.38 18.19 -19.90
N LEU A 372 -17.32 17.49 -20.30
CA LEU A 372 -16.97 16.19 -19.77
C LEU A 372 -16.33 16.36 -18.40
N THR A 373 -16.93 15.77 -17.37
CA THR A 373 -16.52 15.96 -15.96
C THR A 373 -15.59 14.86 -15.48
N ALA A 374 -15.79 13.63 -15.94
CA ALA A 374 -14.95 12.51 -15.56
C ALA A 374 -14.99 11.40 -16.61
N PHE A 375 -13.93 10.59 -16.63
CA PHE A 375 -13.93 9.34 -17.36
C PHE A 375 -13.12 8.28 -16.62
N THR A 376 -13.46 7.03 -16.89
CA THR A 376 -12.69 5.87 -16.44
C THR A 376 -12.48 4.89 -17.59
N VAL A 377 -11.40 4.13 -17.50
CA VAL A 377 -11.10 3.05 -18.43
C VAL A 377 -11.19 1.75 -17.66
N VAL A 378 -11.99 0.83 -18.18
CA VAL A 378 -12.11 -0.52 -17.66
C VAL A 378 -11.37 -1.43 -18.62
N SER A 379 -10.29 -2.07 -18.15
CA SER A 379 -9.61 -3.11 -18.91
C SER A 379 -10.56 -4.27 -19.17
N PRO A 380 -10.41 -5.00 -20.29
CA PRO A 380 -11.18 -6.22 -20.49
C PRO A 380 -10.93 -7.15 -19.29
N GLU A 381 -11.99 -7.80 -18.77
CA GLU A 381 -11.84 -8.81 -17.74
C GLU A 381 -10.83 -9.86 -18.25
N GLU A 382 -9.76 -10.10 -17.48
CA GLU A 382 -8.97 -11.31 -17.66
C GLU A 382 -9.94 -12.46 -17.40
N GLY A 383 -10.33 -13.13 -18.49
CA GLY A 383 -11.31 -14.21 -18.47
C GLY A 383 -10.79 -15.49 -17.84
#